data_AF-B6QPJ0-F1
#
_entry.id   AF-B6QPJ0-F1
#
_cell.length_a   1.000
_cell.length_b   1.000
_cell.length_c   1.000
_cell.angle_alpha   90.00
_cell.angle_beta   90.00
_cell.angle_gamma   90.00
#
_symmetry.space_group_name_H-M   'P 1'
#
loop_
_entity.id
_entity.type
_entity.pdbx_description
1 polymer ?
#
loop_
_entity_poly.entity_id
_entity_poly.type
_entity_poly.pdbx_seq_one_letter_code
_entity_poly.pdbx_strand_id
1 'polypeptide(L)'
;MAAVQVAKKELRRKIQNLLKDVPRESVNAQSTVVANKLFTLPEYLNARRISIFLSMPTGEISTTGIVRDALSKGKEVFIPYTHKLETTGNPSQPKVSVMDMLRLESMEEFESLQPDNWGIPSLDKQSIPNRQNCLGGTGVLEERPRGNPDDLGLDLIVMPGMAFDTDFQRLGHGKGYYDYFLNNYSKEIAGSPRASQRPYLGKLNCPSKLSLHCILC
;
A
#
# COMPACT_ATOMS: atom_id res chain seq x y z
N MET A 1 25.50 7.44 -8.16
CA MET A 1 24.06 7.09 -8.30
C MET A 1 23.79 5.96 -9.30
N ALA A 2 24.46 5.91 -10.47
CA ALA A 2 24.25 4.85 -11.47
C ALA A 2 24.50 3.42 -10.94
N ALA A 3 25.58 3.20 -10.18
CA ALA A 3 25.90 1.89 -9.60
C ALA A 3 24.79 1.34 -8.69
N VAL A 4 24.18 2.20 -7.87
CA VAL A 4 23.07 1.81 -6.98
C VAL A 4 21.81 1.46 -7.78
N GLN A 5 21.51 2.20 -8.86
CA GLN A 5 20.37 1.89 -9.73
C GLN A 5 20.55 0.56 -10.46
N VAL A 6 21.76 0.26 -10.91
CA VAL A 6 22.12 -1.04 -11.52
C VAL A 6 21.94 -2.17 -10.50
N ALA A 7 22.53 -2.04 -9.31
CA ALA A 7 22.38 -3.04 -8.25
C ALA A 7 20.92 -3.29 -7.87
N LYS A 8 20.10 -2.23 -7.73
CA LYS A 8 18.65 -2.36 -7.48
C LYS A 8 17.94 -3.09 -8.62
N LYS A 9 18.29 -2.80 -9.89
CA LYS A 9 17.70 -3.46 -11.06
C LYS A 9 18.04 -4.96 -11.09
N GLU A 10 19.29 -5.31 -10.81
CA GLU A 10 19.73 -6.70 -10.76
C GLU A 10 19.06 -7.48 -9.63
N LEU A 11 18.96 -6.87 -8.44
CA LEU A 11 18.28 -7.48 -7.30
C LEU A 11 16.78 -7.69 -7.59
N ARG A 12 16.09 -6.71 -8.20
CA ARG A 12 14.70 -6.87 -8.63
C ARG A 12 14.51 -8.05 -9.59
N ARG A 13 15.38 -8.16 -10.60
CA ARG A 13 15.34 -9.27 -11.56
C ARG A 13 15.55 -10.61 -10.87
N LYS A 14 16.51 -10.69 -9.95
CA LYS A 14 16.79 -11.90 -9.17
C LYS A 14 15.57 -12.33 -8.36
N ILE A 15 14.96 -11.39 -7.63
CA ILE A 15 13.76 -11.65 -6.83
C ILE A 15 12.58 -12.05 -7.70
N GLN A 16 12.32 -11.34 -8.79
CA GLN A 16 11.24 -11.71 -9.72
C GLN A 16 11.37 -13.14 -10.24
N ASN A 17 12.58 -13.57 -10.55
CA ASN A 17 12.81 -14.94 -11.00
C ASN A 17 12.53 -15.96 -9.89
N LEU A 18 12.93 -15.68 -8.65
CA LEU A 18 12.64 -16.55 -7.51
C LEU A 18 11.14 -16.65 -7.24
N LEU A 19 10.41 -15.53 -7.33
CA LEU A 19 8.98 -15.47 -7.00
C LEU A 19 8.08 -16.12 -8.05
N LYS A 20 8.52 -16.18 -9.31
CA LYS A 20 7.77 -16.85 -10.39
C LYS A 20 7.54 -18.33 -10.11
N ASP A 21 8.48 -18.96 -9.42
CA ASP A 21 8.46 -20.41 -9.18
C ASP A 21 7.82 -20.76 -7.83
N VAL A 22 7.34 -19.79 -7.06
CA VAL A 22 6.68 -20.03 -5.78
C VAL A 22 5.26 -20.56 -6.02
N PRO A 23 4.91 -21.76 -5.53
CA PRO A 23 3.57 -22.31 -5.70
C PRO A 23 2.52 -21.47 -4.98
N ARG A 24 1.33 -21.36 -5.58
CA ARG A 24 0.19 -20.62 -4.99
C ARG A 24 -0.19 -21.11 -3.60
N GLU A 25 -0.09 -22.41 -3.34
CA GLU A 25 -0.35 -22.99 -2.01
C GLU A 25 0.64 -22.46 -0.96
N SER A 26 1.92 -22.31 -1.34
CA SER A 26 2.94 -21.71 -0.48
C SER A 26 2.63 -20.24 -0.21
N VAL A 27 2.26 -19.48 -1.25
CA VAL A 27 1.83 -18.08 -1.08
C VAL A 27 0.66 -17.98 -0.11
N ASN A 28 -0.38 -18.81 -0.29
CA ASN A 28 -1.56 -18.81 0.57
C ASN A 28 -1.23 -19.15 2.03
N ALA A 29 -0.45 -20.22 2.26
CA ALA A 29 -0.04 -20.62 3.60
C ALA A 29 0.78 -19.51 4.30
N GLN A 30 1.72 -18.91 3.58
CA GLN A 30 2.52 -17.79 4.09
C GLN A 30 1.67 -16.56 4.34
N SER A 31 0.70 -16.26 3.46
CA SER A 31 -0.26 -15.17 3.63
C SER A 31 -1.06 -15.32 4.92
N THR A 32 -1.55 -16.53 5.23
CA THR A 32 -2.24 -16.82 6.50
C THR A 32 -1.34 -16.60 7.71
N VAL A 33 -0.10 -17.10 7.67
CA VAL A 33 0.86 -16.91 8.78
C VAL A 33 1.15 -15.42 9.01
N VAL A 34 1.35 -14.69 7.93
CA VAL A 34 1.63 -13.25 7.94
C VAL A 34 0.44 -12.46 8.48
N ALA A 35 -0.78 -12.74 8.00
CA ALA A 35 -2.00 -12.11 8.50
C ALA A 35 -2.22 -12.39 9.99
N ASN A 36 -2.06 -13.65 10.43
CA ASN A 36 -2.20 -14.01 11.84
C ASN A 36 -1.21 -13.25 12.74
N LYS A 37 0.03 -13.08 12.29
CA LYS A 37 1.02 -12.26 13.02
C LYS A 37 0.58 -10.81 13.09
N LEU A 38 0.08 -10.24 12.00
CA LEU A 38 -0.41 -8.87 11.96
C LEU A 38 -1.53 -8.67 12.98
N PHE A 39 -2.46 -9.61 13.06
CA PHE A 39 -3.60 -9.54 13.98
C PHE A 39 -3.21 -9.54 15.46
N THR A 40 -2.00 -10.01 15.80
CA THR A 40 -1.48 -9.98 17.17
C THR A 40 -0.76 -8.69 17.54
N LEU A 41 -0.44 -7.83 16.57
CA LEU A 41 0.31 -6.60 16.82
C LEU A 41 -0.59 -5.55 17.48
N PRO A 42 -0.16 -4.91 18.59
CA PRO A 42 -0.89 -3.80 19.20
C PRO A 42 -1.22 -2.68 18.21
N GLU A 43 -0.34 -2.44 17.25
CA GLU A 43 -0.52 -1.44 16.20
C GLU A 43 -1.69 -1.77 15.28
N TYR A 44 -1.90 -3.05 14.97
CA TYR A 44 -3.08 -3.47 14.21
C TYR A 44 -4.34 -3.43 15.06
N LEU A 45 -4.27 -3.94 16.30
CA LEU A 45 -5.42 -3.99 17.20
C LEU A 45 -5.97 -2.59 17.46
N ASN A 46 -5.09 -1.62 17.75
CA ASN A 46 -5.45 -0.24 18.07
C ASN A 46 -5.72 0.65 16.84
N ALA A 47 -5.31 0.25 15.63
CA ALA A 47 -5.55 1.04 14.43
C ALA A 47 -7.04 1.16 14.11
N ARG A 48 -7.55 2.38 13.97
CA ARG A 48 -8.87 2.68 13.42
C ARG A 48 -8.80 2.82 11.90
N ARG A 49 -7.76 3.51 11.40
CA ARG A 49 -7.56 3.85 9.99
C ARG A 49 -6.34 3.13 9.45
N ILE A 50 -6.54 2.18 8.57
CA ILE A 50 -5.49 1.30 8.05
C ILE A 50 -5.40 1.39 6.54
N SER A 51 -4.19 1.55 6.00
CA SER A 51 -3.94 1.38 4.57
C SER A 51 -3.45 -0.04 4.30
N ILE A 52 -4.05 -0.68 3.30
CA ILE A 52 -3.72 -2.04 2.87
C ILE A 52 -3.52 -2.03 1.35
N PHE A 53 -2.39 -2.57 0.90
CA PHE A 53 -2.15 -2.75 -0.53
C PHE A 53 -2.97 -3.91 -1.10
N LEU A 54 -3.29 -3.83 -2.39
CA LEU A 54 -3.99 -4.91 -3.07
C LEU A 54 -2.97 -5.76 -3.81
N SER A 55 -2.97 -7.06 -3.50
CA SER A 55 -1.96 -8.00 -3.97
C SER A 55 -1.98 -8.14 -5.50
N MET A 56 -0.80 -8.18 -6.09
CA MET A 56 -0.63 -8.57 -7.49
C MET A 56 -1.00 -10.06 -7.70
N PRO A 57 -1.37 -10.46 -8.94
CA PRO A 57 -1.76 -11.84 -9.23
C PRO A 57 -0.70 -12.92 -8.94
N THR A 58 0.58 -12.55 -8.86
CA THR A 58 1.70 -13.47 -8.67
C THR A 58 2.81 -12.86 -7.82
N GLY A 59 3.41 -13.67 -6.94
CA GLY A 59 4.62 -13.30 -6.21
C GLY A 59 4.42 -12.27 -5.10
N GLU A 60 3.16 -12.03 -4.70
CA GLU A 60 2.83 -11.29 -3.48
C GLU A 60 1.90 -12.11 -2.60
N ILE A 61 2.05 -11.95 -1.28
CA ILE A 61 1.10 -12.48 -0.31
C ILE A 61 -0.30 -11.89 -0.56
N SER A 62 -1.33 -12.70 -0.33
CA SER A 62 -2.71 -12.24 -0.39
C SER A 62 -3.04 -11.37 0.82
N THR A 63 -3.52 -10.15 0.58
CA THR A 63 -4.02 -9.23 1.62
C THR A 63 -5.53 -9.35 1.83
N THR A 64 -6.23 -10.18 1.05
CA THR A 64 -7.70 -10.38 1.13
C THR A 64 -8.16 -10.71 2.56
N GLY A 65 -7.44 -11.59 3.27
CA GLY A 65 -7.75 -11.93 4.66
C GLY A 65 -7.61 -10.75 5.62
N ILE A 66 -6.63 -9.86 5.38
CA ILE A 66 -6.39 -8.67 6.20
C ILE A 66 -7.48 -7.63 5.96
N VAL A 67 -7.89 -7.42 4.69
CA VAL A 67 -8.99 -6.52 4.33
C VAL A 67 -10.30 -6.98 4.98
N ARG A 68 -10.62 -8.28 4.86
CA ARG A 68 -11.81 -8.87 5.46
C ARG A 68 -11.84 -8.70 6.97
N ASP A 69 -10.77 -9.03 7.67
CA ASP A 69 -10.68 -8.89 9.13
C ASP A 69 -10.82 -7.42 9.55
N ALA A 70 -10.11 -6.50 8.89
CA ALA A 70 -10.14 -5.08 9.21
C ALA A 70 -11.56 -4.49 9.07
N LEU A 71 -12.24 -4.75 7.94
CA LEU A 71 -13.61 -4.32 7.72
C LEU A 71 -14.58 -4.93 8.75
N SER A 72 -14.44 -6.23 9.05
CA SER A 72 -15.30 -6.90 10.04
C SER A 72 -15.16 -6.33 11.45
N LYS A 73 -14.00 -5.76 11.78
CA LYS A 73 -13.72 -5.06 13.04
C LYS A 73 -14.09 -3.57 13.02
N GLY A 74 -14.75 -3.11 11.97
CA GLY A 74 -15.19 -1.71 11.82
C GLY A 74 -14.04 -0.73 11.58
N LYS A 75 -12.87 -1.19 11.13
CA LYS A 75 -11.75 -0.32 10.78
C LYS A 75 -12.03 0.37 9.44
N GLU A 76 -11.60 1.61 9.31
CA GLU A 76 -11.58 2.34 8.04
C GLU A 76 -10.41 1.82 7.20
N VAL A 77 -10.71 1.08 6.14
CA VAL A 77 -9.70 0.51 5.23
C VAL A 77 -9.50 1.42 4.03
N PHE A 78 -8.25 1.80 3.79
CA PHE A 78 -7.83 2.61 2.65
C PHE A 78 -6.95 1.79 1.70
N ILE A 79 -7.23 1.86 0.40
CA ILE A 79 -6.52 1.12 -0.64
C ILE A 79 -5.84 2.09 -1.62
N PRO A 80 -4.71 1.70 -2.22
CA PRO A 80 -4.00 2.54 -3.17
C PRO A 80 -4.79 2.72 -4.46
N TYR A 81 -4.92 3.96 -4.92
CA TYR A 81 -5.48 4.30 -6.22
C TYR A 81 -4.48 5.14 -7.01
N THR A 82 -4.03 4.61 -8.15
CA THR A 82 -3.10 5.30 -9.04
C THR A 82 -3.83 6.13 -10.09
N HIS A 83 -3.45 7.39 -10.23
CA HIS A 83 -4.00 8.29 -11.25
C HIS A 83 -2.89 9.14 -11.88
N LYS A 84 -3.25 9.88 -12.93
CA LYS A 84 -2.36 10.80 -13.64
C LYS A 84 -2.67 12.22 -13.19
N LEU A 85 -1.69 12.87 -12.59
CA LEU A 85 -1.78 14.29 -12.23
C LEU A 85 -1.40 15.14 -13.44
N GLU A 86 -2.20 16.17 -13.73
CA GLU A 86 -1.84 17.18 -14.72
C GLU A 86 -0.93 18.23 -14.07
N THR A 87 0.28 18.42 -14.61
CA THR A 87 1.17 19.47 -14.12
C THR A 87 0.62 20.82 -14.61
N THR A 88 0.08 21.62 -13.70
CA THR A 88 -0.44 22.96 -14.02
C THR A 88 0.63 23.81 -14.69
N GLY A 89 0.42 24.17 -15.96
CA GLY A 89 1.17 25.22 -16.65
C GLY A 89 1.81 24.86 -18.00
N ASN A 90 1.81 23.60 -18.44
CA ASN A 90 2.31 23.28 -19.79
C ASN A 90 1.69 21.99 -20.37
N PRO A 91 0.84 22.08 -21.43
CA PRO A 91 0.20 20.91 -22.08
C PRO A 91 1.19 19.86 -22.62
N SER A 92 2.46 20.25 -22.77
CA SER A 92 3.54 19.44 -23.34
C SER A 92 4.32 18.63 -22.29
N GLN A 93 4.06 18.81 -20.99
CA GLN A 93 4.76 18.04 -19.96
C GLN A 93 4.10 16.67 -19.73
N PRO A 94 4.91 15.61 -19.48
CA PRO A 94 4.40 14.28 -19.24
C PRO A 94 3.58 14.24 -17.94
N LYS A 95 2.34 13.74 -18.04
CA LYS A 95 1.49 13.49 -16.88
C LYS A 95 2.20 12.59 -15.88
N VAL A 96 2.36 13.04 -14.64
CA VAL A 96 3.01 12.27 -13.59
C VAL A 96 2.00 11.30 -13.00
N SER A 97 2.33 10.01 -12.98
CA SER A 97 1.50 9.02 -12.30
C SER A 97 1.79 9.06 -10.81
N VAL A 98 0.75 9.28 -10.01
CA VAL A 98 0.81 9.38 -8.55
C VAL A 98 -0.19 8.41 -7.91
N MET A 99 -0.11 8.25 -6.59
CA MET A 99 -0.94 7.33 -5.82
C MET A 99 -1.52 8.04 -4.60
N ASP A 100 -2.83 7.92 -4.42
CA ASP A 100 -3.56 8.31 -3.21
C ASP A 100 -4.12 7.06 -2.51
N MET A 101 -4.45 7.18 -1.22
CA MET A 101 -5.13 6.11 -0.48
C MET A 101 -6.59 6.50 -0.27
N LEU A 102 -7.50 5.72 -0.86
CA LEU A 102 -8.94 5.97 -0.86
C LEU A 102 -9.67 4.90 -0.07
N ARG A 103 -10.72 5.31 0.65
CA ARG A 103 -11.49 4.43 1.51
C ARG A 103 -12.29 3.41 0.69
N LEU A 104 -12.25 2.18 1.15
CA LEU A 104 -13.10 1.08 0.73
C LEU A 104 -14.37 1.07 1.59
N GLU A 105 -15.53 0.86 0.99
CA GLU A 105 -16.82 0.88 1.69
C GLU A 105 -17.19 -0.48 2.30
N SER A 106 -16.92 -1.57 1.60
CA SER A 106 -17.34 -2.91 2.03
C SER A 106 -16.49 -4.02 1.43
N MET A 107 -16.69 -5.24 1.95
CA MET A 107 -16.09 -6.44 1.38
C MET A 107 -16.70 -6.79 0.01
N GLU A 108 -17.98 -6.48 -0.20
CA GLU A 108 -18.65 -6.67 -1.49
C GLU A 108 -18.03 -5.77 -2.57
N GLU A 109 -17.74 -4.50 -2.24
CA GLU A 109 -17.00 -3.62 -3.14
C GLU A 109 -15.64 -4.24 -3.48
N PHE A 110 -14.90 -4.68 -2.47
CA PHE A 110 -13.58 -5.27 -2.64
C PHE A 110 -13.58 -6.48 -3.57
N GLU A 111 -14.56 -7.38 -3.42
CA GLU A 111 -14.70 -8.58 -4.24
C GLU A 111 -15.17 -8.26 -5.67
N SER A 112 -15.82 -7.10 -5.88
CA SER A 112 -16.26 -6.63 -7.20
C SER A 112 -15.20 -5.86 -8.00
N LEU A 113 -14.07 -5.51 -7.37
CA LEU A 113 -13.02 -4.68 -7.99
C LEU A 113 -12.47 -5.33 -9.25
N GLN A 114 -12.32 -4.51 -10.29
CA GLN A 114 -11.76 -4.95 -11.57
C GLN A 114 -10.25 -4.70 -11.59
N PRO A 115 -9.47 -5.62 -12.18
CA PRO A 115 -8.04 -5.45 -12.30
C PRO A 115 -7.69 -4.26 -13.22
N ASP A 116 -6.66 -3.52 -12.84
CA ASP A 116 -6.07 -2.46 -13.65
C ASP A 116 -5.10 -3.02 -14.70
N ASN A 117 -4.34 -2.14 -15.37
CA ASN A 117 -3.34 -2.54 -16.37
C ASN A 117 -2.20 -3.41 -15.82
N TRP A 118 -2.05 -3.50 -14.50
CA TRP A 118 -1.08 -4.35 -13.80
C TRP A 118 -1.72 -5.64 -13.25
N GLY A 119 -3.02 -5.84 -13.46
CA GLY A 119 -3.76 -6.96 -12.89
C GLY A 119 -4.14 -6.74 -11.42
N ILE A 120 -3.94 -5.54 -10.88
CA ILE A 120 -4.21 -5.22 -9.47
C ILE A 120 -5.65 -4.72 -9.37
N PRO A 121 -6.48 -5.27 -8.46
CA PRO A 121 -7.83 -4.77 -8.26
C PRO A 121 -7.82 -3.26 -7.96
N SER A 122 -8.68 -2.49 -8.62
CA SER A 122 -8.68 -1.02 -8.50
C SER A 122 -10.10 -0.47 -8.48
N LEU A 123 -10.26 0.67 -7.80
CA LEU A 123 -11.53 1.37 -7.69
C LEU A 123 -12.00 1.89 -9.05
N ASP A 124 -13.32 1.88 -9.25
CA ASP A 124 -13.90 2.46 -10.43
C ASP A 124 -13.76 3.99 -10.41
N LYS A 125 -13.42 4.56 -11.58
CA LYS A 125 -13.13 5.98 -11.76
C LYS A 125 -14.32 6.87 -11.42
N GLN A 126 -15.55 6.38 -11.65
CA GLN A 126 -16.77 7.17 -11.40
C GLN A 126 -17.04 7.31 -9.89
N SER A 127 -16.59 6.34 -9.10
CA SER A 127 -16.75 6.39 -7.64
C SER A 127 -15.82 7.39 -6.97
N ILE A 128 -14.64 7.64 -7.56
CA ILE A 128 -13.51 8.38 -6.96
C ILE A 128 -13.91 9.73 -6.36
N PRO A 129 -14.68 10.62 -7.03
CA PRO A 129 -15.01 11.94 -6.46
C PRO A 129 -15.71 11.89 -5.09
N ASN A 130 -16.40 10.78 -4.80
CA ASN A 130 -17.14 10.58 -3.55
C ASN A 130 -16.36 9.76 -2.51
N ARG A 131 -15.19 9.19 -2.89
CA ARG A 131 -14.39 8.34 -2.00
C ARG A 131 -13.62 9.19 -0.99
N GLN A 132 -13.70 8.84 0.28
CA GLN A 132 -12.91 9.50 1.31
C GLN A 132 -11.40 9.29 1.08
N ASN A 133 -10.62 10.36 1.12
CA ASN A 133 -9.16 10.30 1.04
C ASN A 133 -8.56 10.18 2.45
N CYS A 134 -7.48 9.41 2.60
CA CYS A 134 -6.79 9.24 3.87
C CYS A 134 -6.27 10.57 4.47
N LEU A 135 -6.00 11.57 3.62
CA LEU A 135 -5.54 12.90 4.02
C LEU A 135 -6.71 13.91 4.22
N GLY A 136 -7.95 13.40 4.28
CA GLY A 136 -9.17 14.21 4.43
C GLY A 136 -9.78 14.61 3.09
N GLY A 137 -11.06 14.99 3.12
CA GLY A 137 -11.85 15.29 1.92
C GLY A 137 -12.24 14.04 1.14
N THR A 138 -12.73 14.23 -0.09
CA THR A 138 -13.07 13.16 -1.04
C THR A 138 -12.30 13.31 -2.34
N GLY A 139 -12.10 12.19 -3.04
CA GLY A 139 -11.43 12.16 -4.33
C GLY A 139 -9.90 12.22 -4.28
N VAL A 140 -9.34 12.49 -5.46
CA VAL A 140 -7.91 12.71 -5.69
C VAL A 140 -7.59 14.20 -5.56
N LEU A 141 -6.32 14.49 -5.29
CA LEU A 141 -5.70 15.77 -4.87
C LEU A 141 -6.16 17.10 -5.51
N GLU A 142 -6.97 17.15 -6.57
CA GLU A 142 -7.16 18.38 -7.34
C GLU A 142 -8.08 19.43 -6.69
N GLU A 143 -8.98 19.10 -5.75
CA GLU A 143 -9.83 20.12 -5.09
C GLU A 143 -10.22 19.73 -3.66
N ARG A 144 -9.29 19.80 -2.69
CA ARG A 144 -9.63 19.53 -1.29
C ARG A 144 -10.25 20.76 -0.61
N PRO A 145 -11.53 20.76 -0.20
CA PRO A 145 -11.88 21.44 1.03
C PRO A 145 -11.10 20.75 2.16
N ARG A 146 -10.41 21.52 3.02
CA ARG A 146 -9.69 20.94 4.17
C ARG A 146 -10.69 20.11 4.97
N GLY A 147 -10.50 18.78 4.94
CA GLY A 147 -11.26 17.88 5.81
C GLY A 147 -10.99 18.20 7.28
N ASN A 148 -11.79 17.63 8.18
CA ASN A 148 -11.53 17.76 9.61
C ASN A 148 -10.08 17.29 9.92
N PRO A 149 -9.21 18.14 10.51
CA PRO A 149 -7.84 17.76 10.87
C PRO A 149 -7.75 16.51 11.75
N ASP A 150 -8.80 16.21 12.51
CA ASP A 150 -8.88 15.02 13.38
C ASP A 150 -9.00 13.71 12.59
N ASP A 151 -9.52 13.78 11.36
CA ASP A 151 -9.69 12.67 10.43
C ASP A 151 -8.60 12.64 9.35
N LEU A 152 -7.45 13.27 9.61
CA LEU A 152 -6.31 13.30 8.70
C LEU A 152 -5.28 12.23 9.06
N GLY A 153 -4.99 11.34 8.13
CA GLY A 153 -3.94 10.33 8.24
C GLY A 153 -4.43 8.91 8.46
N LEU A 154 -3.47 8.05 8.81
CA LEU A 154 -3.56 6.60 8.94
C LEU A 154 -2.79 6.21 10.21
N ASP A 155 -3.30 5.21 10.92
CA ASP A 155 -2.66 4.64 12.10
C ASP A 155 -1.62 3.57 11.71
N LEU A 156 -1.92 2.80 10.65
CA LEU A 156 -1.12 1.70 10.16
C LEU A 156 -1.08 1.69 8.62
N ILE A 157 0.10 1.53 8.04
CA ILE A 157 0.28 1.35 6.59
C ILE A 157 0.92 -0.02 6.35
N VAL A 158 0.15 -0.95 5.77
CA VAL A 158 0.65 -2.23 5.30
C VAL A 158 1.27 -2.01 3.92
N MET A 159 2.59 -2.04 3.83
CA MET A 159 3.31 -1.72 2.59
C MET A 159 3.72 -2.97 1.79
N PRO A 160 3.59 -2.94 0.45
CA PRO A 160 4.17 -3.95 -0.42
C PRO A 160 5.65 -3.67 -0.71
N GLY A 161 6.39 -4.73 -1.05
CA GLY A 161 7.76 -4.62 -1.48
C GLY A 161 8.27 -5.95 -2.02
N MET A 162 9.23 -5.88 -2.94
CA MET A 162 9.89 -7.06 -3.50
C MET A 162 10.91 -7.65 -2.52
N ALA A 163 11.54 -6.78 -1.73
CA ALA A 163 12.45 -7.19 -0.68
C ALA A 163 12.55 -6.10 0.38
N PHE A 164 12.88 -6.56 1.57
CA PHE A 164 13.22 -5.72 2.71
C PHE A 164 14.47 -6.30 3.35
N ASP A 165 15.34 -5.44 3.86
CA ASP A 165 16.48 -5.88 4.66
C ASP A 165 16.20 -5.80 6.17
N THR A 166 17.22 -6.10 6.98
CA THR A 166 17.13 -6.02 8.45
C THR A 166 17.03 -4.60 8.97
N ASP A 167 17.47 -3.62 8.18
CA ASP A 167 17.50 -2.19 8.50
C ASP A 167 16.26 -1.45 7.97
N PHE A 168 15.22 -2.21 7.60
CA PHE A 168 13.94 -1.72 7.09
C PHE A 168 14.02 -0.95 5.77
N GLN A 169 15.10 -1.09 5.00
CA GLN A 169 15.16 -0.57 3.64
C GLN A 169 14.27 -1.41 2.73
N ARG A 170 13.50 -0.73 1.88
CA ARG A 170 12.53 -1.36 0.99
C ARG A 170 12.99 -1.30 -0.47
N LEU A 171 12.86 -2.42 -1.17
CA LEU A 171 12.96 -2.50 -2.62
C LEU A 171 11.57 -2.68 -3.24
N GLY A 172 10.98 -1.62 -3.77
CA GLY A 172 9.75 -1.73 -4.58
C GLY A 172 10.02 -2.00 -6.07
N HIS A 173 8.95 -2.07 -6.88
CA HIS A 173 8.99 -2.34 -8.33
C HIS A 173 9.68 -1.28 -9.20
N GLY A 174 10.03 -0.12 -8.62
CA GLY A 174 10.87 0.90 -9.27
C GLY A 174 10.14 2.14 -9.79
N LYS A 175 8.81 2.20 -9.69
CA LYS A 175 8.02 3.41 -10.01
C LYS A 175 7.98 4.45 -8.90
N GLY A 176 8.29 4.07 -7.66
CA GLY A 176 8.41 5.00 -6.53
C GLY A 176 7.08 5.52 -5.97
N TYR A 177 5.94 4.88 -6.26
CA TYR A 177 4.62 5.34 -5.79
C TYR A 177 4.53 5.49 -4.27
N TYR A 178 4.94 4.47 -3.51
CA TYR A 178 4.94 4.54 -2.05
C TYR A 178 5.93 5.58 -1.51
N ASP A 179 7.09 5.74 -2.15
CA ASP A 179 8.10 6.72 -1.70
C ASP A 179 7.59 8.16 -1.91
N TYR A 180 6.92 8.41 -3.05
CA TYR A 180 6.24 9.68 -3.33
C TYR A 180 5.08 9.92 -2.36
N PHE A 181 4.21 8.93 -2.16
CA PHE A 181 3.07 9.02 -1.25
C PHE A 181 3.52 9.31 0.18
N LEU A 182 4.49 8.58 0.73
CA LEU A 182 4.97 8.78 2.10
C LEU A 182 5.60 10.17 2.30
N ASN A 183 6.32 10.67 1.30
CA ASN A 183 6.88 12.02 1.33
C ASN A 183 5.78 13.09 1.32
N ASN A 184 4.74 12.92 0.51
CA ASN A 184 3.60 13.84 0.48
C ASN A 184 2.78 13.76 1.77
N TYR A 185 2.45 12.55 2.20
CA TYR A 185 1.75 12.24 3.44
C TYR A 185 2.42 12.91 4.64
N SER A 186 3.74 12.79 4.77
CA SER A 186 4.49 13.39 5.89
C SER A 186 4.38 14.92 5.93
N LYS A 187 4.30 15.59 4.77
CA LYS A 187 4.14 17.05 4.68
C LYS A 187 2.75 17.49 5.09
N GLU A 188 1.72 16.75 4.65
CA GLU A 188 0.32 17.04 4.93
C GLU A 188 -0.02 16.79 6.42
N ILE A 189 0.57 15.75 7.02
CA ILE A 189 0.36 15.41 8.44
C ILE A 189 1.13 16.35 9.38
N ALA A 190 2.22 16.99 8.93
CA ALA A 190 3.05 17.84 9.78
C ALA A 190 2.29 19.00 10.45
N GLY A 191 1.15 19.41 9.89
CA GLY A 191 0.27 20.44 10.46
C GLY A 191 -0.93 19.92 11.27
N SER A 192 -1.06 18.61 11.49
CA SER A 192 -2.23 18.00 12.17
C SER A 192 -1.90 17.52 13.60
N PRO A 193 -2.92 17.26 14.45
CA PRO A 193 -2.72 16.69 15.78
C PRO A 193 -1.99 15.34 15.78
N ARG A 194 -1.99 14.64 14.63
CA ARG A 194 -1.32 13.36 14.40
C ARG A 194 0.14 13.50 13.95
N ALA A 195 0.70 14.73 13.89
CA ALA A 195 2.10 14.98 13.52
C ALA A 195 3.12 14.21 14.40
N SER A 196 2.78 13.91 15.65
CA SER A 196 3.61 13.14 16.59
C SER A 196 3.43 11.62 16.46
N GLN A 197 2.37 11.14 15.81
CA GLN A 197 2.07 9.73 15.59
C GLN A 197 2.39 9.37 14.14
N ARG A 198 3.64 8.96 13.90
CA ARG A 198 4.00 8.38 12.59
C ARG A 198 3.27 7.04 12.44
N PRO A 199 2.65 6.76 11.28
CA PRO A 199 2.01 5.47 11.05
C PRO A 199 3.03 4.35 11.20
N TYR A 200 2.61 3.26 11.84
CA TYR A 200 3.46 2.08 11.91
C TYR A 200 3.63 1.49 10.51
N LEU A 201 4.88 1.15 10.17
CA LEU A 201 5.25 0.49 8.93
C LEU A 201 5.61 -0.95 9.31
N GLY A 202 4.63 -1.85 9.24
CA GLY A 202 4.75 -3.19 9.83
C GLY A 202 5.62 -4.16 9.05
N LYS A 203 6.40 -4.97 9.79
CA LYS A 203 7.15 -6.14 9.30
C LYS A 203 6.44 -7.41 9.75
N LEU A 204 6.23 -8.35 8.83
CA LEU A 204 5.71 -9.68 9.14
C LEU A 204 6.69 -10.73 8.63
N ASN A 205 7.48 -11.30 9.54
CA ASN A 205 8.43 -12.38 9.23
C ASN A 205 7.70 -13.73 9.13
N CYS A 206 7.92 -14.50 8.07
CA CYS A 206 7.47 -15.91 7.99
C CYS A 206 8.52 -16.85 8.64
N PRO A 207 8.15 -17.80 9.53
CA PRO A 207 9.11 -18.71 10.17
C PRO A 207 9.22 -20.02 9.39
N SER A 208 10.01 -20.07 8.31
CA SER A 208 10.50 -21.33 7.76
C SER A 208 11.95 -21.19 7.33
N LYS A 209 12.79 -22.17 7.73
CA LYS A 209 14.22 -22.27 7.46
C LYS A 209 14.51 -22.32 5.96
N LEU A 210 14.53 -21.17 5.29
CA LEU A 210 15.32 -20.91 4.10
C LEU A 210 15.97 -19.55 4.31
N SER A 211 17.29 -19.55 4.36
CA SER A 211 18.11 -18.35 4.35
C SER A 211 17.98 -17.64 3.01
N LEU A 212 16.93 -16.82 2.87
CA LEU A 212 16.86 -15.57 2.12
C LEU A 212 15.48 -14.96 2.41
N HIS A 213 15.49 -13.81 3.06
CA HIS A 213 14.36 -13.13 3.70
C HIS A 213 13.17 -12.87 2.76
N CYS A 214 12.06 -13.60 2.96
CA CYS A 214 10.76 -13.28 2.37
C CYS A 214 10.00 -12.35 3.34
N ILE A 215 9.85 -11.09 2.94
CA ILE A 215 9.08 -10.07 3.65
C ILE A 215 8.12 -9.50 2.61
N LEU A 216 6.86 -9.92 2.69
CA LEU A 216 5.74 -9.55 1.82
C LEU A 216 5.97 -9.70 0.30
N CYS A 217 6.53 -10.84 -0.08
CA CYS A 217 6.31 -11.48 -1.38
C CYS A 217 5.66 -12.85 -1.15
#